data_AF-A0A917YQL8-F1
#
_entry.id   AF-A0A917YQL8-F1
#
_cell.length_a   1.000
_cell.length_b   1.000
_cell.length_c   1.000
_cell.angle_alpha   90.00
_cell.angle_beta   90.00
_cell.angle_gamma   90.00
#
_symmetry.space_group_name_H-M   'P 1'
#
loop_
_entity.id
_entity.type
_entity.pdbx_description
1 polymer ?
#
loop_
_entity_poly.entity_id
_entity_poly.type
_entity_poly.pdbx_seq_one_letter_code
_entity_poly.pdbx_strand_id
1 'polypeptide(L)'
;MYVYRNSNTGGIYETPQRSARLDGLPNWLLIDAPDEQPAEPVTAPLARPSRPLDTDNKAAWMEYAISRGMPERDARALSKASLVKEFGQEEDDDA
;
A
#
# COMPACT_ATOMS: atom_id res chain seq x y z
N MET A 1 3.28 20.20 6.43
CA MET A 1 2.69 20.55 7.73
C MET A 1 2.50 19.23 8.46
N TYR A 2 2.85 19.13 9.74
CA TYR A 2 2.64 17.89 10.50
C TYR A 2 1.26 17.89 11.13
N VAL A 3 0.46 16.87 10.84
CA VAL A 3 -0.89 16.70 11.35
C VAL A 3 -0.94 15.47 12.26
N TYR A 4 -1.36 15.68 13.50
CA TYR A 4 -1.52 14.65 14.51
C TYR A 4 -3.01 14.46 14.81
N ARG A 5 -3.42 13.22 15.08
CA ARG A 5 -4.75 12.85 15.54
C ARG A 5 -4.68 12.27 16.93
N ASN A 6 -5.52 12.77 17.82
CA ASN A 6 -5.73 12.19 19.13
C ASN A 6 -6.73 11.03 19.04
N SER A 7 -6.35 9.83 19.46
CA SER A 7 -7.21 8.64 19.44
C SER A 7 -8.23 8.58 20.57
N ASN A 8 -8.07 9.35 21.64
CA ASN A 8 -9.03 9.38 22.76
C ASN A 8 -10.21 10.30 22.47
N THR A 9 -9.97 11.41 21.78
CA THR A 9 -10.98 12.44 21.52
C THR A 9 -11.29 12.64 20.04
N GLY A 10 -10.49 12.05 19.13
CA GLY A 10 -10.59 12.28 17.69
C GLY A 10 -10.08 13.64 17.23
N GLY A 11 -9.53 14.46 18.13
CA GLY A 11 -9.07 15.81 17.82
C GLY A 11 -7.86 15.82 16.89
N ILE A 12 -7.84 16.76 15.95
CA ILE A 12 -6.75 16.95 14.98
C ILE A 12 -5.92 18.16 15.41
N TYR A 13 -4.60 18.04 15.33
CA TYR A 13 -3.66 19.10 15.68
C TYR A 13 -2.59 19.26 14.60
N GLU A 14 -2.50 20.46 14.06
CA GLU A 14 -1.61 20.80 12.95
C GLU A 14 -0.48 21.68 13.47
N THR A 15 0.76 21.32 13.16
CA THR A 15 1.95 22.07 13.53
C THR A 15 2.94 22.12 12.36
N PRO A 16 3.63 23.27 12.14
CA PRO A 16 4.62 23.39 11.08
C PRO A 16 5.86 22.53 11.33
N GLN A 17 6.10 22.08 12.56
CA GLN A 17 7.28 21.28 12.95
C GLN A 17 6.86 20.00 13.68
N ARG A 18 7.71 18.96 13.59
CA ARG A 18 7.49 17.70 14.31
C ARG A 18 7.53 17.94 15.81
N SER A 19 6.49 17.50 16.51
CA SER A 19 6.35 17.66 17.96
C SER A 19 6.75 16.38 18.67
N ALA A 20 7.98 16.32 19.20
CA ALA A 20 8.49 15.16 19.96
C ALA A 20 7.60 14.80 21.17
N ARG A 21 6.91 15.81 21.75
CA ARG A 21 5.92 15.59 22.82
C ARG A 21 4.70 14.80 22.35
N LEU A 22 4.24 15.02 21.11
CA LEU A 22 3.10 14.30 20.55
C LEU A 22 3.53 12.89 20.11
N ASP A 23 4.75 12.76 19.59
CA ASP A 23 5.35 11.47 19.19
C ASP A 23 5.51 10.50 20.38
N GLY A 24 5.88 11.02 21.55
CA GLY A 24 6.00 10.23 22.78
C GLY A 24 4.66 9.87 23.45
N LEU A 25 3.52 10.36 22.94
CA LEU A 25 2.21 10.08 23.50
C LEU A 25 1.50 8.99 22.69
N PRO A 26 1.15 7.83 23.28
CA PRO A 26 0.49 6.73 22.55
C PRO A 26 -0.92 7.11 22.05
N ASN A 27 -1.47 8.18 22.61
CA ASN A 27 -2.78 8.72 22.27
C ASN A 27 -2.74 9.61 21.03
N TRP A 28 -1.56 10.03 20.56
CA TRP A 28 -1.39 10.94 19.44
C TRP A 28 -0.68 10.22 18.30
N LEU A 29 -1.40 10.02 17.20
CA LEU A 29 -0.86 9.43 15.98
C LEU A 29 -0.59 10.51 14.95
N LEU A 30 0.61 10.52 14.38
CA LEU A 30 0.92 11.33 13.21
C LEU A 30 0.15 10.74 12.01
N ILE A 31 -0.72 11.55 11.41
CA ILE A 31 -1.56 11.14 10.27
C ILE A 31 -1.10 11.77 8.96
N ASP A 32 -0.42 12.91 9.02
CA ASP A 32 0.17 13.57 7.85
C ASP A 32 1.48 14.21 8.27
N ALA A 33 2.54 14.00 7.50
CA ALA A 33 3.81 14.68 7.66
C ALA A 33 4.09 15.42 6.35
N PRO A 34 4.64 16.65 6.38
CA PRO A 34 5.31 17.14 5.18
C PRO A 34 6.37 16.11 4.84
N ASP A 35 6.47 15.76 3.55
CA ASP A 35 7.47 14.89 2.97
C ASP A 35 8.88 15.48 3.20
N GLU A 36 9.35 15.48 4.45
CA GLU A 36 10.74 15.66 4.82
C GLU A 36 11.34 14.26 4.76
N GLN A 37 11.61 13.80 3.54
CA GLN A 37 12.47 12.65 3.28
C GLN A 37 13.80 12.88 3.99
N PRO A 38 14.14 12.13 5.05
CA PRO A 38 15.54 11.84 5.28
C PRO A 38 15.97 11.02 4.06
N ALA A 39 17.10 11.37 3.46
CA ALA A 39 17.70 10.56 2.41
C ALA A 39 17.95 9.12 2.91
N GLU A 40 16.98 8.24 2.73
CA GLU A 40 17.18 6.80 2.69
C GLU A 40 17.52 6.48 1.22
N PRO A 41 18.76 6.12 0.87
CA PRO A 41 18.98 5.50 -0.43
C PRO A 41 18.35 4.10 -0.36
N VAL A 42 17.41 3.85 -1.28
CA VAL A 42 16.93 2.55 -1.77
C VAL A 42 16.14 1.61 -0.82
N THR A 43 14.81 1.75 -0.78
CA THR A 43 13.84 0.72 -1.23
C THR A 43 12.42 1.09 -0.84
N ALA A 44 11.75 1.78 -1.75
CA ALA A 44 10.34 1.51 -2.00
C ALA A 44 10.14 1.83 -3.49
N PRO A 45 10.24 0.85 -4.40
CA PRO A 45 9.58 1.08 -5.66
C PRO A 45 8.11 1.30 -5.30
N LEU A 46 7.56 2.42 -5.79
CA LEU A 46 6.13 2.60 -6.06
C LEU A 46 5.46 1.25 -6.04
N ALA A 47 4.66 0.96 -5.00
CA ALA A 47 4.02 -0.34 -4.84
C ALA A 47 3.08 -0.56 -6.02
N ARG A 48 3.65 -1.05 -7.13
CA ARG A 48 2.97 -1.93 -8.06
C ARG A 48 2.37 -2.99 -7.15
N PRO A 49 1.06 -3.22 -7.16
CA PRO A 49 0.44 -4.15 -6.23
C PRO A 49 1.25 -5.43 -6.27
N SER A 50 1.88 -5.78 -5.15
CA SER A 50 2.71 -6.98 -5.09
C SER A 50 1.89 -8.14 -5.58
N ARG A 51 2.46 -8.93 -6.48
CA ARG A 51 1.79 -10.08 -7.07
C ARG A 51 1.14 -10.90 -5.93
N PRO A 52 -0.17 -11.12 -5.97
CA PRO A 52 -0.83 -11.92 -4.94
C PRO A 52 -0.25 -13.33 -4.94
N LEU A 53 -0.17 -13.96 -3.76
CA LEU A 53 0.33 -15.32 -3.65
C LEU A 53 -0.63 -16.31 -4.33
N ASP A 54 -0.16 -17.49 -4.69
CA ASP A 54 -1.03 -18.53 -5.24
C ASP A 54 -2.14 -18.93 -4.25
N THR A 55 -1.90 -18.74 -2.96
CA THR A 55 -2.87 -18.93 -1.87
C THR A 55 -3.86 -17.79 -1.72
N ASP A 56 -3.61 -16.61 -2.30
CA ASP A 56 -4.46 -15.42 -2.16
C ASP A 56 -5.82 -15.56 -2.83
N ASN A 57 -6.78 -14.74 -2.40
CA ASN A 57 -8.14 -14.81 -2.90
C ASN A 57 -8.25 -14.30 -4.35
N LYS A 58 -9.29 -14.76 -5.06
CA LYS A 58 -9.62 -14.28 -6.42
C LYS A 58 -9.72 -12.74 -6.45
N ALA A 59 -10.20 -12.11 -5.38
CA ALA A 59 -10.25 -10.65 -5.24
C ALA A 59 -8.88 -9.98 -5.42
N ALA A 60 -7.86 -10.46 -4.72
CA ALA A 60 -6.50 -9.93 -4.83
C ALA A 60 -5.95 -10.11 -6.26
N TRP A 61 -6.21 -11.27 -6.89
CA TRP A 61 -5.84 -11.52 -8.28
C TRP A 61 -6.60 -10.64 -9.29
N MET A 62 -7.85 -10.29 -9.02
CA MET A 62 -8.63 -9.36 -9.86
C MET A 62 -8.06 -7.94 -9.75
N GLU A 63 -7.78 -7.46 -8.54
CA GLU A 63 -7.17 -6.13 -8.32
C GLU A 63 -5.79 -6.03 -8.97
N TYR A 64 -5.00 -7.11 -8.89
CA TYR A 64 -3.71 -7.20 -9.57
C TYR A 64 -3.84 -7.16 -11.11
N ALA A 65 -4.78 -7.94 -11.67
CA ALA A 65 -5.04 -7.94 -13.10
C ALA A 65 -5.54 -6.58 -13.61
N ILE A 66 -6.43 -5.92 -12.85
CA ILE A 66 -6.94 -4.58 -13.15
C ILE A 66 -5.81 -3.56 -13.16
N SER A 67 -4.91 -3.66 -12.19
CA SER A 67 -3.73 -2.79 -12.10
C SER A 67 -2.71 -3.03 -13.22
N ARG A 68 -2.71 -4.22 -13.83
CA ARG A 68 -1.93 -4.54 -15.04
C ARG A 68 -2.61 -4.11 -16.35
N GLY A 69 -3.80 -3.53 -16.28
CA GLY A 69 -4.54 -3.01 -17.43
C GLY A 69 -5.66 -3.94 -17.95
N MET A 70 -5.97 -5.03 -17.25
CA MET A 70 -7.12 -5.88 -17.59
C MET A 70 -8.42 -5.19 -17.15
N PRO A 71 -9.46 -5.09 -18.00
CA PRO A 71 -10.72 -4.51 -17.57
C PRO A 71 -11.37 -5.37 -16.47
N GLU A 72 -11.92 -4.72 -15.44
CA GLU A 72 -12.54 -5.38 -14.27
C GLU A 72 -13.57 -6.45 -14.67
N ARG A 73 -14.35 -6.19 -15.72
CA ARG A 73 -15.36 -7.14 -16.22
C ARG A 73 -14.74 -8.47 -16.65
N ASP A 74 -13.55 -8.41 -17.25
CA ASP A 74 -12.80 -9.55 -17.73
C ASP A 74 -12.06 -10.24 -16.58
N ALA A 75 -11.42 -9.45 -15.71
CA ALA A 75 -10.81 -9.95 -14.48
C ALA A 75 -11.82 -10.73 -13.60
N ARG A 76 -13.06 -10.24 -13.51
CA ARG A 76 -14.15 -10.91 -12.78
C ARG A 76 -14.69 -12.14 -13.49
N ALA A 77 -14.72 -12.13 -14.83
CA ALA A 77 -15.16 -13.27 -15.63
C ALA A 77 -14.17 -14.44 -15.57
N LEU A 78 -12.87 -14.13 -15.47
CA LEU A 78 -11.82 -15.13 -15.33
C LEU A 78 -11.82 -15.79 -13.95
N SER A 79 -11.40 -17.05 -13.91
CA SER A 79 -11.19 -17.77 -12.64
C SER A 79 -9.83 -17.42 -12.06
N LYS A 80 -9.67 -17.58 -10.74
CA LYS A 80 -8.39 -17.39 -10.06
C LYS A 80 -7.25 -18.14 -10.78
N ALA A 81 -7.46 -19.39 -11.18
CA ALA A 81 -6.46 -20.19 -11.91
C ALA A 81 -6.04 -19.56 -13.25
N SER A 82 -6.96 -18.90 -13.96
CA SER A 82 -6.65 -18.18 -15.20
C SER A 82 -5.88 -16.89 -14.91
N LEU A 83 -6.25 -16.15 -13.87
CA LEU A 83 -5.54 -14.93 -13.44
C LEU A 83 -4.13 -15.25 -12.94
N VAL A 84 -3.97 -16.32 -12.16
CA VAL A 84 -2.68 -16.86 -11.73
C VAL A 84 -1.84 -17.29 -12.92
N LYS A 85 -2.43 -17.95 -13.91
CA LYS A 85 -1.68 -18.40 -15.09
C LYS A 85 -1.21 -17.24 -15.97
N GLU A 86 -2.05 -16.23 -16.17
CA GLU A 86 -1.76 -15.07 -17.02
C GLU A 86 -0.81 -14.08 -16.34
N PHE A 87 -1.02 -13.83 -15.04
CA PHE A 87 -0.31 -12.80 -14.29
C PHE A 87 0.72 -13.36 -13.30
N GLY A 88 0.83 -14.68 -13.20
CA GLY A 88 1.71 -15.38 -12.27
C GLY A 88 2.91 -16.08 -12.92
N GLN A 89 3.30 -15.71 -14.13
CA GLN A 89 4.45 -16.33 -14.81
C GLN A 89 5.66 -15.38 -15.00
N GLU A 90 5.74 -14.26 -14.28
CA GLU A 90 6.85 -13.29 -14.47
C GLU A 90 8.09 -13.51 -13.55
N GLU A 91 8.22 -14.59 -12.78
CA GLU A 91 9.44 -14.83 -11.95
C GLU A 91 9.82 -16.33 -11.81
N ASP A 92 9.94 -17.07 -12.91
CA ASP A 92 10.65 -18.37 -12.89
C ASP A 92 11.26 -18.64 -14.29
N ASP A 93 12.13 -17.74 -14.74
CA ASP A 93 13.10 -18.00 -15.81
C ASP A 93 14.44 -17.39 -15.38
N ASP A 94 15.05 -18.01 -14.36
CA ASP A 94 16.49 -17.93 -14.11
C ASP A 94 16.94 -19.28 -13.55
N ALA A 95 17.23 -20.22 -14.47
CA ALA A 95 18.13 -21.38 -14.26
C ALA A 95 18.54 -22.01 -15.60
#